data_AF-A0A7T5R9J3-F1
#
_entry.id   AF-A0A7T5R9J3-F1
#
_cell.length_a   1.000
_cell.length_b   1.000
_cell.length_c   1.000
_cell.angle_alpha   90.00
_cell.angle_beta   90.00
_cell.angle_gamma   90.00
#
_symmetry.space_group_name_H-M   'P 1'
#
loop_
_entity.id
_entity.type
_entity.pdbx_description
1 polymer ?
#
loop_
_entity_poly.entity_id
_entity_poly.type
_entity_poly.pdbx_seq_one_letter_code
_entity_poly.pdbx_strand_id
1 'polypeptide(L)'
;MDAKIMFAQAFGTGNEISTLVQSEFFAYALPFLFAFAVVYGLLSHVGEKGLPEDKHSRVVIALASGFLVLPIAPSLVGILSTVSSGLVVGVGALLILVILFELLGVRSSKKVPVLEGGKHVGYQDIPMSIFEAHNKMFLALLAIIAVLIFANAGWFSALGLPTPDFLFNSPLILFVIFMIAIVAWVSRGEQT
;
A
#
# COMPACT_ATOMS: atom_id res chain seq x y z
N MET A 1 -51.38 17.21 1.08
CA MET A 1 -50.08 16.84 0.48
C MET A 1 -49.89 15.36 0.76
N ASP A 2 -49.75 14.56 -0.29
CA ASP A 2 -50.04 13.12 -0.26
C ASP A 2 -48.87 12.32 0.36
N ALA A 3 -49.15 11.48 1.36
CA ALA A 3 -48.13 10.74 2.12
C ALA A 3 -47.28 9.81 1.23
N LYS A 4 -47.84 9.36 0.10
CA LYS A 4 -47.11 8.58 -0.92
C LYS A 4 -46.03 9.38 -1.64
N ILE A 5 -46.23 10.70 -1.82
CA ILE A 5 -45.25 11.57 -2.48
C ILE A 5 -44.07 11.83 -1.54
N MET A 6 -44.32 12.03 -0.24
CA MET A 6 -43.22 12.16 0.74
C MET A 6 -42.43 10.87 0.92
N PHE A 7 -43.08 9.70 0.89
CA PHE A 7 -42.39 8.41 0.96
C PHE A 7 -41.54 8.15 -0.30
N ALA A 8 -42.05 8.46 -1.50
CA ALA A 8 -41.28 8.34 -2.74
C ALA A 8 -40.09 9.32 -2.82
N GLN A 9 -40.19 10.49 -2.17
CA GLN A 9 -39.10 11.47 -2.11
C GLN A 9 -38.03 11.09 -1.08
N ALA A 10 -38.41 10.41 0.01
CA ALA A 10 -37.48 9.89 1.03
C ALA A 10 -36.66 8.67 0.57
N PHE A 11 -37.14 7.91 -0.42
CA PHE A 11 -36.43 6.77 -1.01
C PHE A 11 -35.97 7.02 -2.46
N GLY A 12 -36.18 8.25 -2.98
CA GLY A 12 -35.87 8.64 -4.36
C GLY A 12 -34.39 8.95 -4.62
N THR A 13 -33.57 8.98 -3.57
CA THR A 13 -32.12 9.21 -3.65
C THR A 13 -31.39 7.87 -3.63
N GLY A 14 -31.48 7.10 -4.72
CA GLY A 14 -30.62 5.90 -4.93
C GLY A 14 -29.12 6.20 -4.77
N ASN A 15 -28.73 7.47 -4.92
CA ASN A 15 -27.37 7.96 -4.66
C ASN A 15 -26.99 7.97 -3.16
N GLU A 16 -27.93 8.17 -2.23
CA GLU A 16 -27.65 8.22 -0.78
C GLU A 16 -27.36 6.82 -0.23
N ILE A 17 -28.09 5.80 -0.66
CA ILE A 17 -27.80 4.40 -0.28
C ILE A 17 -26.44 3.96 -0.84
N SER A 18 -26.09 4.36 -2.07
CA SER A 18 -24.79 4.04 -2.67
C SER A 18 -23.62 4.72 -1.94
N THR A 19 -23.80 5.96 -1.48
CA THR A 19 -22.74 6.71 -0.77
C THR A 19 -22.59 6.29 0.69
N LEU A 20 -23.69 5.97 1.39
CA LEU A 20 -23.66 5.38 2.73
C LEU A 20 -23.03 3.99 2.71
N VAL A 21 -23.46 3.11 1.81
CA VAL A 21 -22.91 1.76 1.72
C VAL A 21 -21.43 1.79 1.36
N GLN A 22 -20.96 2.68 0.50
CA GLN A 22 -19.54 2.70 0.12
C GLN A 22 -18.65 3.31 1.21
N SER A 23 -18.95 4.51 1.72
CA SER A 23 -18.05 5.17 2.67
C SER A 23 -17.97 4.42 4.01
N GLU A 24 -19.10 3.92 4.52
CA GLU A 24 -19.12 3.21 5.79
C GLU A 24 -18.53 1.80 5.65
N PHE A 25 -18.90 1.04 4.60
CA PHE A 25 -18.36 -0.30 4.39
C PHE A 25 -16.84 -0.29 4.36
N PHE A 26 -16.22 0.66 3.65
CA PHE A 26 -14.77 0.73 3.57
C PHE A 26 -14.11 1.26 4.85
N ALA A 27 -14.76 2.17 5.58
CA ALA A 27 -14.27 2.63 6.87
C ALA A 27 -14.13 1.48 7.89
N TYR A 28 -14.97 0.44 7.78
CA TYR A 28 -14.91 -0.75 8.62
C TYR A 28 -14.11 -1.90 8.00
N ALA A 29 -14.22 -2.11 6.68
CA ALA A 29 -13.54 -3.20 5.98
C ALA A 29 -12.03 -3.01 5.89
N LEU A 30 -11.53 -1.78 5.72
CA LEU A 30 -10.08 -1.53 5.63
C LEU A 30 -9.34 -1.89 6.93
N PRO A 31 -9.71 -1.34 8.10
CA PRO A 31 -9.05 -1.71 9.36
C PRO A 31 -9.17 -3.20 9.66
N PHE A 32 -10.30 -3.81 9.31
CA PHE A 32 -10.49 -5.26 9.40
C PHE A 32 -9.49 -6.03 8.53
N LEU A 33 -9.40 -5.72 7.23
CA LEU A 33 -8.51 -6.40 6.29
C LEU A 33 -7.04 -6.16 6.63
N PHE A 34 -6.69 -4.96 7.11
CA PHE A 34 -5.35 -4.64 7.56
C PHE A 34 -4.98 -5.44 8.81
N ALA A 35 -5.83 -5.47 9.83
CA ALA A 35 -5.63 -6.27 11.02
C ALA A 35 -5.52 -7.76 10.69
N PHE A 36 -6.38 -8.27 9.80
CA PHE A 36 -6.31 -9.63 9.29
C PHE A 36 -4.95 -9.90 8.64
N ALA A 37 -4.49 -9.05 7.71
CA ALA A 37 -3.24 -9.25 6.99
C ALA A 37 -2.02 -9.21 7.93
N VAL A 38 -1.99 -8.27 8.87
CA VAL A 38 -0.90 -8.13 9.85
C VAL A 38 -0.86 -9.34 10.77
N VAL A 39 -1.99 -9.73 11.37
CA VAL A 39 -2.05 -10.86 12.30
C VAL A 39 -1.75 -12.17 11.57
N TYR A 40 -2.32 -12.37 10.38
CA TYR A 40 -2.04 -13.55 9.57
C TYR A 40 -0.56 -13.63 9.17
N GLY A 41 0.04 -12.51 8.73
CA GLY A 41 1.45 -12.44 8.35
C GLY A 41 2.40 -12.69 9.54
N LEU A 42 2.07 -12.15 10.71
CA LEU A 42 2.79 -12.44 11.96
C LEU A 42 2.68 -13.93 12.32
N LEU A 43 1.49 -14.50 12.29
CA LEU A 43 1.26 -15.92 12.58
C LEU A 43 1.93 -16.83 11.55
N SER A 44 2.01 -16.44 10.28
CA SER A 44 2.72 -17.24 9.26
C SER A 44 4.22 -17.22 9.49
N HIS A 45 4.80 -16.07 9.88
CA HIS A 45 6.24 -15.94 10.10
C HIS A 45 6.70 -16.58 11.41
N VAL A 46 5.94 -16.39 12.49
CA VAL A 46 6.18 -17.08 13.78
C VAL A 46 5.88 -18.57 13.67
N GLY A 47 4.95 -18.93 12.79
CA GLY A 47 4.45 -20.27 12.58
C GLY A 47 5.43 -21.29 11.98
N GLU A 48 6.61 -20.87 11.50
CA GLU A 48 7.70 -21.82 11.19
C GLU A 48 8.32 -22.42 12.46
N LYS A 49 8.10 -21.81 13.64
CA LYS A 49 8.61 -22.27 14.95
C LYS A 49 7.59 -22.12 16.10
N GLY A 50 6.32 -21.85 15.81
CA GLY A 50 5.32 -21.46 16.82
C GLY A 50 3.87 -21.77 16.46
N LEU A 51 2.99 -21.66 17.47
CA LEU A 51 1.56 -21.99 17.42
C LEU A 51 0.74 -20.89 16.71
N PRO A 52 -0.32 -21.25 15.95
CA PRO A 52 -0.72 -22.61 15.52
C PRO A 52 0.12 -23.10 14.34
N GLU A 53 0.46 -24.39 14.29
CA GLU A 53 1.12 -24.99 13.11
C GLU A 53 0.17 -25.06 11.90
N ASP A 54 -1.11 -25.31 12.16
CA ASP A 54 -2.13 -25.47 11.13
C ASP A 54 -2.54 -24.13 10.48
N LYS A 55 -2.55 -24.11 9.14
CA LYS A 55 -2.85 -22.94 8.32
C LYS A 55 -4.30 -22.46 8.53
N HIS A 56 -5.25 -23.38 8.67
CA HIS A 56 -6.66 -23.03 8.87
C HIS A 56 -6.86 -22.31 10.20
N SER A 57 -6.21 -22.82 11.25
CA SER A 57 -6.22 -22.21 12.58
C SER A 57 -5.68 -20.77 12.56
N ARG A 58 -4.61 -20.49 11.80
CA ARG A 58 -4.07 -19.12 11.64
C ARG A 58 -5.07 -18.18 10.97
N VAL A 59 -5.76 -18.65 9.92
CA VAL A 59 -6.80 -17.87 9.23
C VAL A 59 -7.94 -17.54 10.19
N VAL A 60 -8.41 -18.51 10.98
CA VAL A 60 -9.50 -18.30 11.95
C VAL A 60 -9.10 -17.28 13.01
N ILE A 61 -7.87 -17.37 13.54
CA ILE A 61 -7.37 -16.39 14.52
C ILE A 61 -7.27 -15.00 13.89
N ALA A 62 -6.67 -14.88 12.70
CA ALA A 62 -6.56 -13.61 12.01
C ALA A 62 -7.94 -12.98 11.71
N LEU A 63 -8.91 -13.80 11.33
CA LEU A 63 -10.29 -13.37 11.08
C LEU A 63 -10.94 -12.87 12.38
N ALA A 64 -10.84 -13.63 13.46
CA ALA A 64 -11.36 -13.26 14.78
C ALA A 64 -10.71 -11.97 15.30
N SER A 65 -9.39 -11.82 15.14
CA SER A 65 -8.67 -10.60 15.48
C SER A 65 -9.12 -9.40 14.63
N GLY A 66 -9.42 -9.61 13.35
CA GLY A 66 -9.99 -8.57 12.49
C GLY A 66 -11.30 -8.02 13.05
N PHE A 67 -12.20 -8.89 13.54
CA PHE A 67 -13.47 -8.45 14.14
C PHE A 67 -13.28 -7.62 15.41
N LEU A 68 -12.22 -7.87 16.19
CA LEU A 68 -11.91 -7.09 17.39
C LEU A 68 -11.51 -5.64 17.07
N VAL A 69 -11.12 -5.34 15.83
CA VAL A 69 -10.71 -4.00 15.39
C VAL A 69 -11.91 -3.17 14.90
N LEU A 70 -13.05 -3.79 14.59
CA LEU A 70 -14.24 -3.07 14.10
C LEU A 70 -14.73 -1.94 15.04
N PRO A 71 -14.78 -2.11 16.37
CA PRO A 71 -15.25 -1.05 17.27
C PRO A 71 -14.35 0.20 17.27
N ILE A 72 -13.07 0.05 16.88
CA ILE A 72 -12.08 1.14 16.83
C ILE A 72 -11.75 1.59 15.40
N ALA A 73 -12.38 0.95 14.40
CA ALA A 73 -12.13 1.19 12.97
C ALA A 73 -12.30 2.66 12.55
N PRO A 74 -13.36 3.40 12.97
CA PRO A 74 -13.52 4.80 12.59
C PRO A 74 -12.36 5.69 13.04
N SER A 75 -11.86 5.47 14.27
CA SER A 75 -10.70 6.19 14.81
C SER A 75 -9.40 5.82 14.08
N LEU A 76 -9.26 4.56 13.69
CA LEU A 76 -8.12 4.07 12.91
C LEU A 76 -8.05 4.72 11.53
N VAL A 77 -9.18 4.89 10.83
CA VAL A 77 -9.19 5.49 9.48
C VAL A 77 -8.61 6.91 9.49
N GLY A 78 -8.98 7.73 10.48
CA GLY A 78 -8.41 9.08 10.64
C GLY A 78 -6.90 9.08 10.89
N ILE A 79 -6.44 8.16 11.74
CA ILE A 79 -5.01 7.97 12.03
C ILE A 79 -4.27 7.47 10.77
N LEU A 80 -4.79 6.46 10.07
CA LEU A 80 -4.20 5.89 8.86
C LEU A 80 -4.11 6.94 7.74
N SER A 81 -5.11 7.80 7.59
CA SER A 81 -5.08 8.89 6.61
C SER A 81 -3.97 9.91 6.92
N THR A 82 -3.80 10.24 8.20
CA THR A 82 -2.76 11.17 8.67
C THR A 82 -1.36 10.55 8.52
N VAL A 83 -1.21 9.27 8.89
CA VAL A 83 0.04 8.52 8.73
C VAL A 83 0.39 8.37 7.25
N SER A 84 -0.58 8.03 6.39
CA SER A 84 -0.38 7.93 4.93
C SER A 84 0.10 9.25 4.34
N SER A 85 -0.57 10.37 4.69
CA SER A 85 -0.15 11.70 4.24
C SER A 85 1.23 12.08 4.74
N GLY A 86 1.54 11.78 6.02
CA GLY A 86 2.87 12.00 6.60
C GLY A 86 3.95 11.14 5.94
N LEU A 87 3.62 9.91 5.53
CA LEU A 87 4.52 9.00 4.85
C LEU A 87 4.81 9.48 3.42
N VAL A 88 3.80 9.97 2.70
CA VAL A 88 4.00 10.62 1.38
C VAL A 88 4.96 11.81 1.49
N VAL A 89 4.73 12.69 2.47
CA VAL A 89 5.60 13.87 2.70
C VAL A 89 7.01 13.42 3.10
N GLY A 90 7.13 12.46 4.02
CA GLY A 90 8.42 11.96 4.50
C GLY A 90 9.25 11.27 3.42
N VAL A 91 8.63 10.38 2.63
CA VAL A 91 9.31 9.72 1.50
C VAL A 91 9.64 10.72 0.40
N GLY A 92 8.76 11.69 0.13
CA GLY A 92 9.03 12.77 -0.81
C GLY A 92 10.23 13.65 -0.39
N ALA A 93 10.30 14.03 0.88
CA ALA A 93 11.44 14.78 1.42
C ALA A 93 12.75 13.98 1.33
N LEU A 94 12.70 12.68 1.62
CA LEU A 94 13.86 11.79 1.50
C LEU A 94 14.33 11.66 0.05
N LEU A 95 13.40 11.57 -0.91
CA LEU A 95 13.73 11.60 -2.34
C LEU A 95 14.42 12.90 -2.75
N ILE A 96 13.89 14.05 -2.33
CA ILE A 96 14.51 15.35 -2.61
C ILE A 96 15.93 15.39 -2.03
N LEU A 97 16.13 14.87 -0.83
CA LEU A 97 17.44 14.82 -0.19
C LEU A 97 18.43 13.92 -0.96
N VAL A 98 17.98 12.76 -1.47
CA VAL A 98 18.81 11.90 -2.34
C VAL A 98 19.18 12.62 -3.64
N ILE A 99 18.24 13.34 -4.25
CA ILE A 99 18.50 14.14 -5.45
C ILE A 99 19.53 15.24 -5.15
N LEU A 100 19.41 15.92 -4.01
CA LEU A 100 20.37 16.95 -3.58
C LEU A 100 21.77 16.37 -3.37
N PHE A 101 21.91 15.19 -2.77
CA PHE A 101 23.22 14.53 -2.63
C PHE A 101 23.85 14.18 -3.97
N GLU A 102 23.07 13.72 -4.94
CA GLU A 102 23.58 13.48 -6.29
C GLU A 102 24.04 14.80 -6.94
N LEU A 103 23.26 15.89 -6.80
CA LEU A 103 23.61 17.22 -7.33
C LEU A 103 24.87 17.81 -6.66
N LEU A 104 25.12 17.47 -5.39
CA LEU A 104 26.35 17.81 -4.66
C LEU A 104 27.55 16.95 -5.07
N GLY A 105 27.37 15.99 -5.98
CA GLY A 105 28.44 15.13 -6.49
C GLY A 105 28.80 13.97 -5.57
N VAL A 106 27.95 13.62 -4.59
CA VAL A 106 28.14 12.42 -3.78
C VAL A 106 27.93 11.21 -4.69
N ARG A 107 28.98 10.41 -4.90
CA ARG A 107 28.96 9.21 -5.74
C ARG A 107 29.01 7.95 -4.90
N SER A 108 28.34 6.90 -5.37
CA SER A 108 28.46 5.55 -4.82
C SER A 108 29.63 4.82 -5.49
N SER A 109 30.18 3.80 -4.83
CA SER A 109 31.21 2.94 -5.43
C SER A 109 30.68 1.54 -5.63
N LYS A 110 30.88 1.00 -6.82
CA LYS A 110 30.59 -0.40 -7.13
C LYS A 110 31.89 -1.14 -7.40
N LYS A 111 32.08 -2.22 -6.66
CA LYS A 111 33.19 -3.16 -6.85
C LYS A 111 32.93 -4.00 -8.10
N VAL A 112 33.69 -3.76 -9.15
CA VAL A 112 33.63 -4.55 -10.38
C VAL A 112 34.87 -5.46 -10.40
N PRO A 113 34.73 -6.76 -10.65
CA PRO A 113 35.87 -7.65 -10.73
C PRO A 113 36.73 -7.31 -11.95
N VAL A 114 38.03 -7.15 -11.75
CA VAL A 114 39.00 -6.93 -12.83
C VAL A 114 39.45 -8.29 -13.35
N LEU A 115 39.28 -8.50 -14.66
CA LEU A 115 39.73 -9.68 -15.37
C LEU A 115 40.96 -9.32 -16.21
N GLU A 116 42.11 -9.89 -15.87
CA GLU A 116 43.33 -9.78 -16.68
C GLU A 116 43.65 -11.16 -17.25
N GLY A 117 43.64 -11.30 -18.57
CA GLY A 117 43.83 -12.59 -19.24
C GLY A 117 42.78 -13.66 -18.87
N GLY A 118 41.56 -13.24 -18.49
CA GLY A 118 40.47 -14.16 -18.12
C GLY A 118 40.52 -14.69 -16.68
N LYS A 119 41.48 -14.24 -15.85
CA LYS A 119 41.54 -14.58 -14.41
C LYS A 119 41.12 -13.37 -13.57
N HIS A 120 40.39 -13.62 -12.48
CA HIS A 120 40.07 -12.58 -11.50
C HIS A 120 41.33 -12.19 -10.73
N VAL A 121 41.72 -10.91 -10.87
CA VAL A 121 42.94 -10.37 -10.23
C VAL A 121 42.60 -9.44 -9.06
N GLY A 122 41.35 -8.99 -8.95
CA GLY A 122 40.90 -8.14 -7.84
C GLY A 122 39.58 -7.45 -8.14
N TYR A 123 39.24 -6.47 -7.31
CA TYR A 123 38.09 -5.59 -7.49
C TYR A 123 38.57 -4.16 -7.68
N GLN A 124 38.01 -3.47 -8.67
CA GLN A 124 38.18 -2.05 -8.85
C GLN A 124 36.91 -1.33 -8.43
N ASP A 125 37.07 -0.31 -7.60
CA ASP A 125 36.00 0.59 -7.20
C ASP A 125 35.77 1.63 -8.31
N ILE A 126 34.66 1.48 -9.04
CA ILE A 126 34.27 2.41 -10.09
C ILE A 126 33.23 3.37 -9.50
N PRO A 127 33.48 4.69 -9.50
CA PRO A 127 32.51 5.65 -9.01
C PRO A 127 31.31 5.70 -9.95
N MET A 128 30.12 5.52 -9.40
CA MET A 128 28.86 5.60 -10.14
C MET A 128 27.83 6.47 -9.41
N SER A 129 26.83 6.92 -10.17
CA SER A 129 25.67 7.62 -9.63
C SER A 129 24.97 6.78 -8.56
N ILE A 130 24.45 7.43 -7.51
CA ILE A 130 23.65 6.74 -6.49
C ILE A 130 22.41 6.09 -7.13
N PHE A 131 21.82 6.77 -8.13
CA PHE A 131 20.68 6.26 -8.88
C PHE A 131 21.02 5.02 -9.70
N GLU A 132 22.22 4.96 -10.27
CA GLU A 132 22.66 3.80 -11.04
C GLU A 132 22.99 2.61 -10.13
N ALA A 133 23.65 2.88 -8.99
CA ALA A 133 23.95 1.88 -7.98
C ALA A 133 22.68 1.24 -7.39
N HIS A 134 21.61 2.01 -7.20
CA HIS A 134 20.39 1.58 -6.51
C HIS A 134 19.12 1.70 -7.37
N ASN A 135 19.23 1.60 -8.70
CA ASN A 135 18.12 1.84 -9.64
C ASN A 135 16.83 1.09 -9.27
N LYS A 136 16.94 -0.20 -8.90
CA LYS A 136 15.76 -1.00 -8.50
C LYS A 136 15.03 -0.46 -7.27
N MET A 137 15.78 0.00 -6.26
CA MET A 137 15.20 0.56 -5.04
C MET A 137 14.54 1.90 -5.31
N PHE A 138 15.18 2.73 -6.14
CA PHE A 138 14.64 4.02 -6.55
C PHE A 138 13.34 3.89 -7.36
N LEU A 139 13.32 2.95 -8.31
CA LEU A 139 12.15 2.68 -9.14
C LEU A 139 10.99 2.12 -8.29
N ALA A 140 11.28 1.26 -7.31
CA ALA A 140 10.29 0.79 -6.34
C ALA A 140 9.73 1.94 -5.47
N LEU A 141 10.60 2.83 -4.97
CA LEU A 141 10.17 4.00 -4.19
C LEU A 141 9.29 4.94 -5.03
N LEU A 142 9.68 5.25 -6.27
CA LEU A 142 8.87 6.05 -7.19
C LEU A 142 7.52 5.40 -7.48
N ALA A 143 7.47 4.08 -7.69
CA ALA A 143 6.23 3.36 -7.89
C ALA A 143 5.33 3.44 -6.65
N ILE A 144 5.88 3.25 -5.45
CA ILE A 144 5.13 3.39 -4.19
C ILE A 144 4.58 4.80 -4.04
N ILE A 145 5.38 5.84 -4.28
CA ILE A 145 4.95 7.23 -4.18
C ILE A 145 3.90 7.56 -5.24
N ALA A 146 4.09 7.12 -6.48
CA ALA A 146 3.11 7.31 -7.53
C ALA A 146 1.78 6.67 -7.11
N VAL A 147 1.80 5.42 -6.64
CA VAL A 147 0.62 4.74 -6.12
C VAL A 147 0.00 5.52 -4.96
N LEU A 148 0.79 6.01 -4.00
CA LEU A 148 0.31 6.78 -2.86
C LEU A 148 -0.27 8.16 -3.28
N ILE A 149 0.31 8.82 -4.28
CA ILE A 149 -0.21 10.09 -4.82
C ILE A 149 -1.50 9.85 -5.59
N PHE A 150 -1.55 8.83 -6.46
CA PHE A 150 -2.78 8.47 -7.17
C PHE A 150 -3.88 7.99 -6.23
N ALA A 151 -3.47 7.36 -5.15
CA ALA A 151 -4.32 7.00 -4.03
C ALA A 151 -4.86 8.27 -3.36
N ASN A 152 -4.01 9.21 -2.93
CA ASN A 152 -4.45 10.35 -2.13
C ASN A 152 -5.13 11.47 -2.95
N ALA A 153 -4.69 11.71 -4.19
CA ALA A 153 -5.13 12.84 -5.02
C ALA A 153 -6.39 12.56 -5.84
N GLY A 154 -6.81 11.30 -5.99
CA GLY A 154 -7.92 10.92 -6.87
C GLY A 154 -7.56 11.09 -8.35
N TRP A 155 -7.21 10.00 -9.03
CA TRP A 155 -6.69 10.06 -10.42
C TRP A 155 -7.64 10.75 -11.43
N PHE A 156 -8.95 10.66 -11.21
CA PHE A 156 -9.94 11.35 -12.04
C PHE A 156 -10.01 12.86 -11.80
N SER A 157 -9.87 13.28 -10.54
CA SER A 157 -9.84 14.70 -10.16
C SER A 157 -8.65 15.40 -10.80
N ALA A 158 -7.50 14.73 -10.87
CA ALA A 158 -6.29 15.25 -11.52
C ALA A 158 -6.43 15.37 -13.05
N LEU A 159 -7.28 14.55 -13.69
CA LEU A 159 -7.55 14.60 -15.13
C LEU A 159 -8.67 15.59 -15.49
N GLY A 160 -9.24 16.31 -14.51
CA GLY A 160 -10.37 17.22 -14.71
C GLY A 160 -11.65 16.51 -15.16
N LEU A 161 -11.69 15.17 -15.04
CA LEU A 161 -12.86 14.39 -15.37
C LEU A 161 -13.82 14.42 -14.18
N PRO A 162 -15.14 14.56 -14.40
CA PRO A 162 -16.10 14.41 -13.33
C PRO A 162 -15.92 12.99 -12.76
N THR A 163 -15.41 12.92 -11.53
CA THR A 163 -15.26 11.69 -10.76
C THR A 163 -16.63 11.07 -10.62
N PRO A 164 -16.88 9.88 -11.21
CA PRO A 164 -18.05 9.11 -10.84
C PRO A 164 -17.98 8.86 -9.34
N ASP A 165 -19.07 9.06 -8.59
CA ASP A 165 -19.07 8.95 -7.12
C ASP A 165 -18.50 7.60 -6.61
N PHE A 166 -18.54 6.56 -7.44
CA PHE A 166 -17.96 5.24 -7.16
C PHE A 166 -16.41 5.23 -7.06
N LEU A 167 -15.72 6.22 -7.63
CA LEU A 167 -14.25 6.25 -7.79
C LEU A 167 -13.53 7.15 -6.79
N PHE A 168 -14.26 7.81 -5.88
CA PHE A 168 -13.67 8.55 -4.76
C PHE A 168 -12.86 7.68 -3.79
N ASN A 169 -12.95 6.36 -3.91
CA ASN A 169 -12.13 5.38 -3.18
C ASN A 169 -10.95 4.84 -4.01
N SER A 170 -10.40 5.62 -4.97
CA SER A 170 -9.17 5.26 -5.69
C SER A 170 -7.96 4.85 -4.83
N PRO A 171 -7.69 5.43 -3.63
CA PRO A 171 -6.63 4.91 -2.75
C PRO A 171 -6.89 3.49 -2.29
N LEU A 172 -8.17 3.15 -2.17
CA LEU A 172 -8.66 1.95 -1.55
C LEU A 172 -8.67 0.77 -2.52
N ILE A 173 -9.09 1.02 -3.76
CA ILE A 173 -8.97 0.04 -4.86
C ILE A 173 -7.50 -0.28 -5.12
N LEU A 174 -6.62 0.74 -5.11
CA LEU A 174 -5.18 0.53 -5.23
C LEU A 174 -4.60 -0.26 -4.05
N PHE A 175 -5.01 0.04 -2.81
CA PHE A 175 -4.60 -0.72 -1.64
C PHE A 175 -5.06 -2.19 -1.69
N VAL A 176 -6.30 -2.45 -2.13
CA VAL A 176 -6.82 -3.82 -2.31
C VAL A 176 -6.08 -4.54 -3.43
N ILE A 177 -5.83 -3.91 -4.57
CA ILE A 177 -5.02 -4.48 -5.66
C ILE A 177 -3.61 -4.79 -5.15
N PHE A 178 -3.01 -3.89 -4.38
CA PHE A 178 -1.67 -4.07 -3.81
C PHE A 178 -1.64 -5.21 -2.77
N MET A 179 -2.65 -5.31 -1.91
CA MET A 179 -2.84 -6.44 -0.97
C MET A 179 -2.99 -7.77 -1.72
N ILE A 180 -3.82 -7.82 -2.76
CA ILE A 180 -4.00 -9.01 -3.60
C ILE A 180 -2.66 -9.37 -4.28
N ALA A 181 -1.90 -8.39 -4.76
CA ALA A 181 -0.59 -8.61 -5.37
C ALA A 181 0.43 -9.16 -4.36
N ILE A 182 0.46 -8.64 -3.12
CA ILE A 182 1.33 -9.17 -2.05
C ILE A 182 0.95 -10.60 -1.70
N VAL A 183 -0.35 -10.89 -1.48
CA VAL A 183 -0.82 -12.23 -1.15
C VAL A 183 -0.51 -13.22 -2.28
N ALA A 184 -0.71 -12.83 -3.54
CA ALA A 184 -0.40 -13.65 -4.70
C ALA A 184 1.11 -13.86 -4.89
N TRP A 185 1.93 -12.87 -4.56
CA TRP A 185 3.38 -13.00 -4.62
C TRP A 185 3.90 -13.95 -3.53
N VAL A 186 3.45 -13.78 -2.29
CA VAL A 186 3.82 -14.65 -1.17
C VAL A 186 3.39 -16.09 -1.42
N SER A 187 2.18 -16.33 -1.98
CA SER A 187 1.72 -17.70 -2.26
C SER A 187 2.50 -18.40 -3.39
N ARG A 188 3.14 -17.65 -4.30
CA ARG A 188 4.02 -18.20 -5.34
C ARG A 188 5.39 -18.63 -4.81
N GLY A 189 5.87 -18.03 -3.73
CA GLY A 189 7.16 -18.36 -3.12
C GLY A 189 7.21 -19.74 -2.45
N GLU A 190 6.05 -20.34 -2.14
CA GLU A 190 5.94 -21.67 -1.50
C GLU A 190 5.99 -22.85 -2.49
N GLN A 191 6.13 -22.60 -3.80
CA GLN A 191 6.18 -23.66 -4.84
C GLN A 191 7.58 -23.94 -5.41
N THR A 192 8.63 -23.33 -4.87
CA THR A 192 10.04 -23.58 -5.21
C THR A 192 10.81 -24.06 -4.01
#